data_AF-X1HL66-F1
#
_entry.id   AF-X1HL66-F1
#
_cell.length_a   1.000
_cell.length_b   1.000
_cell.length_c   1.000
_cell.angle_alpha   90.00
_cell.angle_beta   90.00
_cell.angle_gamma   90.00
#
_symmetry.space_group_name_H-M   'P 1'
#
loop_
_entity.id
_entity.type
_entity.pdbx_description
1 polymer ?
#
loop_
_entity_poly.entity_id
_entity_poly.type
_entity_poly.pdbx_seq_one_letter_code
_entity_poly.pdbx_strand_id
1 'polypeptide(L)'
;MKIVRQIGSLAFVVGLFTAIFAGIPWHVCAADDPVIPWWLRIAVFALLGGILVVLVTVALEQRKFKTSAEEPLQGESEAGVLLLNSAEVPGRKHQILGLVQGHTVFAIWLGKDLSAIVRLILGGELTEYTEMMGRARTTATNRMIAQAAEMGAGAII
;
A
#
# COMPACT_ATOMS: atom_id res chain seq x y z
N MET A 1 29.19 13.51 0.26
CA MET A 1 27.94 14.20 -0.13
C MET A 1 26.67 13.48 0.33
N LYS A 2 26.51 12.16 0.17
CA LYS A 2 25.31 11.42 0.65
C LYS A 2 25.10 11.51 2.18
N ILE A 3 26.19 11.42 2.95
CA ILE A 3 26.16 11.48 4.43
C ILE A 3 25.68 12.85 4.95
N VAL A 4 26.17 13.96 4.37
CA VAL A 4 25.75 15.31 4.77
C VAL A 4 24.26 15.54 4.52
N ARG A 5 23.74 15.03 3.38
CA ARG A 5 22.30 15.08 3.06
C ARG A 5 21.45 14.23 4.02
N GLN A 6 21.94 13.06 4.42
CA GLN A 6 21.26 12.20 5.38
C GLN A 6 21.21 12.83 6.78
N ILE A 7 22.31 13.42 7.23
CA ILE A 7 22.37 14.12 8.52
C ILE A 7 21.44 15.33 8.52
N GLY A 8 21.43 16.12 7.43
CA GLY A 8 20.51 17.26 7.30
C GLY A 8 19.05 16.85 7.29
N SER A 9 18.70 15.77 6.57
CA SER A 9 17.34 15.23 6.56
C SER A 9 16.94 14.68 7.93
N LEU A 10 17.83 13.97 8.61
CA LEU A 10 17.57 13.46 9.96
C LEU A 10 17.36 14.60 10.96
N ALA A 11 18.21 15.64 10.92
CA ALA A 11 18.07 16.81 11.78
C ALA A 11 16.76 17.58 11.50
N PHE A 12 16.37 17.71 10.23
CA PHE A 12 15.10 18.32 9.85
C PHE A 12 13.90 17.53 10.37
N VAL A 13 13.92 16.20 10.18
CA VAL A 13 12.84 15.31 10.66
C VAL A 13 12.74 15.36 12.18
N VAL A 14 13.86 15.29 12.90
CA VAL A 14 13.89 15.37 14.37
C VAL A 14 13.44 16.75 14.85
N GLY A 15 13.87 17.84 14.21
CA GLY A 15 13.44 19.20 14.55
C GLY A 15 11.94 19.41 14.34
N LEU A 16 11.40 18.99 13.19
CA LEU A 16 9.97 19.05 12.89
C LEU A 16 9.16 18.20 13.87
N PHE A 17 9.61 16.99 14.16
CA PHE A 17 9.00 16.11 15.15
C PHE A 17 8.99 16.77 16.54
N THR A 18 10.10 17.35 16.97
CA THR A 18 10.18 18.03 18.28
C THR A 18 9.25 19.24 18.34
N ALA A 19 9.15 20.03 17.28
CA ALA A 19 8.22 21.16 17.21
C ALA A 19 6.76 20.71 17.30
N ILE A 20 6.39 19.63 16.60
CA ILE A 20 5.01 19.12 16.54
C ILE A 20 4.61 18.41 17.83
N PHE A 21 5.47 17.54 18.37
CA PHE A 21 5.13 16.65 19.49
C PHE A 21 5.57 17.17 20.86
N ALA A 22 6.47 18.14 20.94
CA ALA A 22 6.85 18.79 22.19
C ALA A 22 6.50 20.28 22.19
N GLY A 23 6.76 21.00 21.10
CA GLY A 23 6.50 22.44 21.00
C GLY A 23 5.02 22.80 21.06
N ILE A 24 4.19 22.20 20.19
CA ILE A 24 2.74 22.46 20.16
C ILE A 24 2.08 22.04 21.48
N PRO A 25 2.32 20.84 22.03
CA PRO A 25 1.84 20.48 23.37
C PRO A 25 2.27 21.42 24.49
N TRP A 26 3.53 21.85 24.50
CA TRP A 26 4.03 22.82 25.47
C TRP A 26 3.29 24.15 25.37
N HIS A 27 3.12 24.67 24.16
CA HIS A 27 2.38 25.91 23.91
C HIS A 27 0.90 25.79 24.29
N VAL A 28 0.28 24.64 24.04
CA VAL A 28 -1.12 24.37 24.43
C VAL A 28 -1.26 24.24 25.95
N CYS A 29 -0.23 23.81 26.68
CA CYS A 29 -0.27 23.66 28.14
C CYS A 29 0.18 24.92 28.92
N ALA A 30 1.14 25.68 28.40
CA ALA A 30 1.84 26.75 29.13
C ALA A 30 1.48 28.18 28.70
N ALA A 31 0.70 28.37 27.62
CA ALA A 31 0.23 29.71 27.23
C ALA A 31 -1.08 30.05 27.97
N ASP A 32 -1.07 31.12 28.76
CA ASP A 32 -2.20 31.54 29.61
C ASP A 32 -3.33 32.30 28.88
N ASP A 33 -3.27 32.52 27.56
CA ASP A 33 -4.41 33.07 26.78
C ASP A 33 -4.25 32.85 25.26
N PRO A 34 -5.32 32.62 24.47
CA PRO A 34 -6.75 32.61 24.81
C PRO A 34 -7.27 31.20 25.12
N VAL A 35 -8.45 31.14 25.75
CA VAL A 35 -9.15 29.91 26.19
C VAL A 35 -9.36 28.91 25.05
N ILE A 36 -8.36 28.10 24.75
CA ILE A 36 -8.50 26.97 23.83
C ILE A 36 -9.52 26.02 24.46
N PRO A 37 -10.67 25.76 23.81
CA PRO A 37 -11.67 24.89 24.37
C PRO A 37 -11.05 23.53 24.73
N TRP A 38 -11.39 23.01 25.90
CA TRP A 38 -10.84 21.75 26.41
C TRP A 38 -10.96 20.59 25.40
N TRP A 39 -12.06 20.53 24.62
CA TRP A 39 -12.23 19.56 23.54
C TRP A 39 -11.20 19.72 22.42
N LEU A 40 -10.78 20.95 22.09
CA LEU A 40 -9.77 21.20 21.07
C LEU A 40 -8.38 20.81 21.58
N ARG A 41 -8.08 21.05 22.87
CA ARG A 41 -6.86 20.55 23.52
C ARG A 41 -6.82 19.01 23.42
N ILE A 42 -7.89 18.35 23.84
CA ILE A 42 -8.01 16.87 23.78
C ILE A 42 -7.89 16.38 22.33
N ALA A 43 -8.52 17.05 21.36
CA ALA A 43 -8.43 16.68 19.94
C ALA A 43 -6.99 16.79 19.41
N VAL A 44 -6.26 17.86 19.77
CA VAL A 44 -4.84 18.03 19.38
C VAL A 44 -3.98 16.95 20.03
N PHE A 45 -4.15 16.67 21.33
CA PHE A 45 -3.41 15.61 22.01
C PHE A 45 -3.73 14.21 21.45
N ALA A 46 -5.00 13.93 21.14
CA ALA A 46 -5.42 12.66 20.55
C ALA A 46 -4.87 12.50 19.12
N LEU A 47 -4.85 13.58 18.33
CA LEU A 47 -4.31 13.58 16.98
C LEU A 47 -2.80 13.37 16.99
N LEU A 48 -2.07 14.12 17.82
CA LEU A 48 -0.62 13.96 17.99
C LEU A 48 -0.31 12.56 18.54
N GLY A 49 -0.92 12.15 19.66
CA GLY A 49 -0.72 10.83 20.23
C GLY A 49 -1.04 9.68 19.26
N GLY A 50 -2.12 9.81 18.48
CA GLY A 50 -2.49 8.84 17.45
C GLY A 50 -1.43 8.70 16.36
N ILE A 51 -0.92 9.81 15.82
CA ILE A 51 0.17 9.79 14.84
C ILE A 51 1.42 9.15 15.46
N LEU A 52 1.77 9.49 16.70
CA LEU A 52 2.92 8.91 17.39
C LEU A 52 2.82 7.38 17.50
N VAL A 53 1.66 6.87 17.90
CA VAL A 53 1.42 5.43 18.01
C VAL A 53 1.56 4.77 16.65
N VAL A 54 0.98 5.33 15.59
CA VAL A 54 1.10 4.78 14.22
C VAL A 54 2.56 4.76 13.77
N LEU A 55 3.32 5.84 14.00
CA LEU A 55 4.75 5.90 13.69
C LEU A 55 5.53 4.78 14.42
N VAL A 56 5.24 4.55 15.70
CA VAL A 56 5.88 3.50 16.50
C VAL A 56 5.48 2.12 16.01
N THR A 57 4.20 1.85 15.76
CA THR A 57 3.71 0.57 15.26
C THR A 57 4.35 0.24 13.92
N VAL A 58 4.40 1.19 12.99
CA VAL A 58 5.06 1.00 11.69
C VAL A 58 6.56 0.77 11.87
N ALA A 59 7.25 1.53 12.71
CA ALA A 59 8.67 1.33 12.96
C ALA A 59 8.98 -0.07 13.53
N LEU A 60 8.08 -0.64 14.33
CA LEU A 60 8.17 -2.01 14.83
C LEU A 60 7.90 -3.04 13.73
N GLU A 61 6.90 -2.82 12.87
CA GLU A 61 6.59 -3.70 11.74
C GLU A 61 7.69 -3.74 10.68
N GLN A 62 8.34 -2.60 10.41
CA GLN A 62 9.47 -2.50 9.47
C GLN A 62 10.64 -3.43 9.84
N ARG A 63 10.83 -3.73 11.14
CA ARG A 63 11.87 -4.67 11.58
C ARG A 63 11.49 -6.13 11.35
N LYS A 64 10.19 -6.45 11.36
CA LYS A 64 9.68 -7.83 11.31
C LYS A 64 9.57 -8.35 9.87
N PHE A 65 9.32 -7.47 8.90
CA PHE A 65 9.01 -7.87 7.53
C PHE A 65 10.23 -8.03 6.60
N LYS A 66 11.44 -7.68 7.06
CA LYS A 66 12.69 -7.91 6.30
C LYS A 66 13.02 -9.40 6.08
N THR A 67 12.15 -10.33 6.49
CA THR A 67 12.37 -11.79 6.49
C THR A 67 11.21 -12.59 5.86
N SER A 68 10.20 -11.96 5.26
CA SER A 68 9.15 -12.69 4.51
C SER A 68 9.18 -12.30 3.04
N ALA A 69 10.26 -12.72 2.37
CA ALA A 69 10.31 -12.84 0.93
C ALA A 69 10.22 -14.34 0.59
N GLU A 70 9.00 -14.86 0.59
CA GLU A 70 8.59 -16.20 0.14
C GLU A 70 7.14 -16.00 -0.38
N GLU A 71 6.68 -16.45 -1.54
CA GLU A 71 7.04 -17.58 -2.39
C GLU A 71 6.53 -17.31 -3.83
N PRO A 72 6.97 -18.08 -4.85
CA PRO A 72 6.49 -17.94 -6.22
C PRO A 72 5.03 -18.37 -6.33
N LEU A 73 4.25 -17.62 -7.12
CA LEU A 73 2.87 -17.96 -7.50
C LEU A 73 2.85 -19.32 -8.19
N GLN A 74 2.52 -20.37 -7.44
CA GLN A 74 2.28 -21.71 -7.98
C GLN A 74 1.01 -21.68 -8.82
N GLY A 75 1.15 -22.08 -10.08
CA GLY A 75 0.06 -22.14 -11.04
C GLY A 75 -0.89 -23.29 -10.70
N GLU A 76 -2.09 -22.94 -10.27
CA GLU A 76 -3.22 -23.85 -10.32
C GLU A 76 -4.00 -23.54 -11.61
N SER A 77 -3.64 -24.26 -12.67
CA SER A 77 -4.49 -24.45 -13.85
C SER A 77 -5.56 -25.49 -13.50
N GLU A 78 -6.55 -25.10 -12.72
CA GLU A 78 -7.84 -25.80 -12.72
C GLU A 78 -8.53 -25.50 -14.06
N ALA A 79 -8.84 -26.57 -14.80
CA ALA A 79 -9.16 -26.55 -16.22
C ALA A 79 -10.32 -25.60 -16.57
N GLY A 80 -10.05 -24.64 -17.47
CA GLY A 80 -11.06 -23.83 -18.13
C GLY A 80 -10.54 -23.12 -19.37
N VAL A 81 -9.42 -22.39 -19.26
CA VAL A 81 -8.81 -21.60 -20.36
C VAL A 81 -7.29 -21.54 -20.14
N LEU A 82 -6.49 -21.76 -21.18
CA LEU A 82 -5.02 -21.64 -21.13
C LEU A 82 -4.59 -20.15 -21.19
N LEU A 83 -3.71 -19.69 -20.30
CA LEU A 83 -3.19 -18.32 -20.34
C LEU A 83 -1.71 -18.33 -20.71
N LEU A 84 -1.36 -17.55 -21.73
CA LEU A 84 0.00 -17.42 -22.25
C LEU A 84 0.30 -15.93 -22.47
N ASN A 85 1.58 -15.58 -22.48
CA ASN A 85 2.10 -14.28 -22.92
C ASN A 85 2.87 -14.39 -24.26
N SER A 86 2.70 -15.52 -24.93
CA SER A 86 3.33 -15.86 -26.21
C SER A 86 2.31 -15.57 -27.30
N ALA A 87 2.76 -15.02 -28.43
CA ALA A 87 1.90 -14.75 -29.57
C ALA A 87 1.23 -16.01 -30.18
N GLU A 88 1.76 -17.21 -29.88
CA GLU A 88 1.22 -18.48 -30.39
C GLU A 88 1.29 -19.60 -29.35
N VAL A 89 0.42 -20.60 -29.51
CA VAL A 89 0.46 -21.86 -28.76
C VAL A 89 1.19 -22.92 -29.59
N PRO A 90 2.38 -23.38 -29.18
CA PRO A 90 3.15 -24.35 -29.95
C PRO A 90 2.36 -25.62 -30.28
N GLY A 91 2.39 -26.03 -31.55
CA GLY A 91 1.74 -27.26 -32.00
C GLY A 91 0.21 -27.21 -32.10
N ARG A 92 -0.42 -26.03 -31.97
CA ARG A 92 -1.88 -25.87 -32.13
C ARG A 92 -2.21 -24.78 -33.14
N LYS A 93 -3.13 -25.09 -34.07
CA LYS A 93 -3.79 -24.08 -34.92
C LYS A 93 -4.89 -23.41 -34.10
N HIS A 94 -5.00 -22.09 -34.22
CA HIS A 94 -5.97 -21.29 -33.48
C HIS A 94 -6.76 -20.38 -34.41
N GLN A 95 -7.96 -20.00 -33.99
CA GLN A 95 -8.78 -18.98 -34.62
C GLN A 95 -8.97 -17.84 -33.63
N ILE A 96 -8.98 -16.60 -34.12
CA ILE A 96 -9.18 -15.41 -33.30
C ILE A 96 -10.69 -15.24 -33.06
N LEU A 97 -11.10 -15.28 -31.79
CA LEU A 97 -12.50 -15.10 -31.39
C LEU A 97 -12.83 -13.65 -31.04
N GLY A 98 -11.83 -12.85 -30.65
CA GLY A 98 -11.96 -11.44 -30.30
C GLY A 98 -11.06 -11.06 -29.13
N LEU A 99 -11.20 -9.83 -28.64
CA LEU A 99 -10.45 -9.30 -27.50
C LEU A 99 -11.20 -9.54 -26.20
N VAL A 100 -10.48 -10.02 -25.18
CA VAL A 100 -10.98 -10.10 -23.80
C VAL A 100 -10.18 -9.17 -22.89
N GLN A 101 -10.84 -8.61 -21.88
CA GLN A 101 -10.24 -7.68 -20.93
C GLN A 101 -10.80 -7.91 -19.54
N GLY A 102 -9.93 -7.78 -18.54
CA GLY A 102 -10.31 -7.79 -17.14
C GLY A 102 -9.68 -6.61 -16.42
N HIS A 103 -10.49 -5.85 -15.69
CA HIS A 103 -10.03 -4.77 -14.83
C HIS A 103 -10.77 -4.80 -13.50
N THR A 104 -10.12 -4.32 -12.46
CA THR A 104 -10.76 -4.04 -11.18
C THR A 104 -9.96 -2.97 -10.45
N VAL A 105 -10.61 -2.26 -9.54
CA VAL A 105 -9.97 -1.33 -8.62
C VAL A 105 -10.53 -1.63 -7.25
N PHE A 106 -9.65 -1.74 -6.26
CA PHE A 106 -10.04 -1.89 -4.87
C PHE A 106 -9.72 -0.62 -4.11
N ALA A 107 -10.66 -0.19 -3.27
CA ALA A 107 -10.39 0.85 -2.28
C ALA A 107 -9.66 0.23 -1.08
N ILE A 108 -8.73 1.01 -0.51
CA ILE A 108 -8.11 0.69 0.77
C ILE A 108 -8.90 1.42 1.86
N TRP A 109 -9.09 0.76 3.00
CA TRP A 109 -9.75 1.40 4.13
C TRP A 109 -8.82 2.39 4.82
N LEU A 110 -9.38 3.47 5.37
CA LEU A 110 -8.64 4.64 5.87
C LEU A 110 -7.49 4.29 6.83
N GLY A 111 -7.64 3.30 7.71
CA GLY A 111 -6.58 2.91 8.63
C GLY A 111 -5.34 2.32 7.95
N LYS A 112 -5.53 1.53 6.87
CA LYS A 112 -4.43 0.98 6.07
C LYS A 112 -3.79 2.05 5.17
N ASP A 113 -4.55 3.06 4.76
CA ASP A 113 -4.00 4.21 4.03
C ASP A 113 -3.10 5.08 4.91
N LEU A 114 -3.44 5.25 6.20
CA LEU A 114 -2.60 6.02 7.12
C LEU A 114 -1.23 5.35 7.35
N SER A 115 -1.20 4.02 7.50
CA SER A 115 0.07 3.28 7.63
C SER A 115 0.92 3.42 6.36
N ALA A 116 0.29 3.33 5.18
CA ALA A 116 0.96 3.53 3.90
C ALA A 116 1.53 4.95 3.74
N ILE A 117 0.80 5.99 4.15
CA ILE A 117 1.29 7.39 4.15
C ILE A 117 2.54 7.52 5.04
N VAL A 118 2.52 6.93 6.22
CA VAL A 118 3.69 6.93 7.11
C VAL A 118 4.89 6.24 6.47
N ARG A 119 4.68 5.06 5.87
CA ARG A 119 5.74 4.31 5.18
C ARG A 119 6.28 5.07 3.97
N LEU A 120 5.43 5.78 3.24
CA LEU A 120 5.83 6.66 2.14
C LEU A 120 6.79 7.76 2.60
N ILE A 121 6.48 8.42 3.73
CA ILE A 121 7.31 9.50 4.28
C ILE A 121 8.65 8.97 4.79
N LEU A 122 8.63 7.83 5.48
CA LEU A 122 9.82 7.24 6.10
C LEU A 122 10.69 6.41 5.13
N GLY A 123 10.20 6.14 3.92
CA GLY A 123 10.92 5.37 2.91
C GLY A 123 10.84 3.85 3.08
N GLY A 124 9.70 3.32 3.52
CA GLY A 124 9.39 1.89 3.62
C GLY A 124 8.51 1.38 2.47
N GLU A 125 8.39 0.05 2.34
CA GLU A 125 7.54 -0.58 1.34
C GLU A 125 6.04 -0.39 1.65
N LEU A 126 5.24 -0.11 0.61
CA LEU A 126 3.78 0.05 0.69
C LEU A 126 3.07 -1.30 0.62
N THR A 127 3.27 -2.15 1.63
CA THR A 127 2.82 -3.56 1.57
C THR A 127 1.32 -3.70 1.35
N GLU A 128 0.51 -2.78 1.89
CA GLU A 128 -0.95 -2.76 1.72
C GLU A 128 -1.36 -2.56 0.26
N TYR A 129 -0.62 -1.72 -0.47
CA TYR A 129 -0.83 -1.51 -1.90
C TYR A 129 -0.33 -2.73 -2.70
N THR A 130 0.81 -3.32 -2.31
CA THR A 130 1.32 -4.56 -2.93
C THR A 130 0.31 -5.70 -2.81
N GLU A 131 -0.24 -5.92 -1.62
CA GLU A 131 -1.28 -6.94 -1.36
C GLU A 131 -2.55 -6.66 -2.17
N MET A 132 -2.97 -5.40 -2.22
CA MET A 132 -4.13 -4.98 -3.00
C MET A 132 -3.93 -5.20 -4.51
N MET A 133 -2.74 -4.90 -5.03
CA MET A 133 -2.39 -5.14 -6.43
C MET A 133 -2.42 -6.63 -6.78
N GLY A 134 -1.94 -7.50 -5.90
CA GLY A 134 -2.05 -8.95 -6.07
C GLY A 134 -3.50 -9.41 -6.22
N ARG A 135 -4.38 -8.99 -5.30
CA ARG A 135 -5.81 -9.31 -5.36
C ARG A 135 -6.50 -8.71 -6.59
N ALA A 136 -6.12 -7.48 -6.96
CA ALA A 136 -6.62 -6.81 -8.16
C ALA A 136 -6.27 -7.61 -9.41
N ARG A 137 -5.01 -8.07 -9.53
CA ARG A 137 -4.54 -8.90 -10.64
C ARG A 137 -5.33 -10.20 -10.73
N THR A 138 -5.48 -10.94 -9.63
CA THR A 138 -6.25 -12.21 -9.64
C THR A 138 -7.70 -11.99 -10.07
N THR A 139 -8.36 -10.96 -9.54
CA THR A 139 -9.76 -10.66 -9.89
C THR A 139 -9.90 -10.23 -11.34
N ALA A 140 -8.99 -9.39 -11.84
CA ALA A 140 -8.95 -8.96 -13.22
C ALA A 140 -8.74 -10.16 -14.16
N THR A 141 -7.76 -11.03 -13.85
CA THR A 141 -7.51 -12.25 -14.60
C THR A 141 -8.74 -13.16 -14.63
N ASN A 142 -9.43 -13.36 -13.51
CA ASN A 142 -10.65 -14.17 -13.47
C ASN A 142 -11.78 -13.60 -14.33
N ARG A 143 -11.97 -12.27 -14.35
CA ARG A 143 -12.95 -11.61 -15.23
C ARG A 143 -12.60 -11.80 -16.71
N MET A 144 -11.32 -11.68 -17.05
CA MET A 144 -10.82 -11.91 -18.41
C MET A 144 -11.04 -13.37 -18.84
N ILE A 145 -10.80 -14.33 -17.95
CA ILE A 145 -11.06 -15.77 -18.19
C ILE A 145 -12.55 -16.04 -18.38
N ALA A 146 -13.42 -15.46 -17.54
CA ALA A 146 -14.87 -15.63 -17.65
C ALA A 146 -15.38 -15.13 -19.00
N GLN A 147 -14.92 -13.95 -19.44
CA GLN A 147 -15.25 -13.42 -20.76
C GLN A 147 -14.76 -14.34 -21.88
N ALA A 148 -13.55 -14.89 -21.76
CA ALA A 148 -13.01 -15.83 -22.74
C ALA A 148 -13.82 -17.14 -22.79
N ALA A 149 -14.25 -17.64 -21.64
CA ALA A 149 -15.07 -18.85 -21.53
C ALA A 149 -16.47 -18.66 -22.15
N GLU A 150 -17.09 -17.48 -21.99
CA GLU A 150 -18.36 -17.12 -22.65
C GLU A 150 -18.23 -17.11 -24.17
N MET A 151 -17.04 -16.77 -24.69
CA MET A 151 -16.72 -16.82 -26.12
C MET A 151 -16.36 -18.24 -26.60
N GLY A 152 -16.29 -19.23 -25.70
CA GLY A 152 -15.83 -20.58 -26.01
C GLY A 152 -14.33 -20.67 -26.30
N ALA A 153 -13.54 -19.71 -25.82
CA ALA A 153 -12.10 -19.68 -26.03
C ALA A 153 -11.39 -20.72 -25.13
N GLY A 154 -10.54 -21.55 -25.73
CA GLY A 154 -9.67 -22.47 -25.00
C GLY A 154 -8.34 -21.86 -24.56
N ALA A 155 -7.99 -20.67 -25.05
CA ALA A 155 -6.75 -19.97 -24.70
C ALA A 155 -6.87 -18.43 -24.82
N ILE A 156 -6.07 -17.74 -24.01
CA ILE A 156 -5.75 -16.31 -24.08
C ILE A 156 -4.24 -16.23 -24.29
N ILE A 157 -3.80 -15.56 -25.35
CA ILE A 157 -2.40 -15.49 -25.82
C ILE A 157 -1.87 -14.07 -25.85
#